data_AF-A0A7W1T3T5-F1
#
_entry.id   AF-A0A7W1T3T5-F1
#
_cell.length_a   1.000
_cell.length_b   1.000
_cell.length_c   1.000
_cell.angle_alpha   90.00
_cell.angle_beta   90.00
_cell.angle_gamma   90.00
#
_symmetry.space_group_name_H-M   'P 1'
#
loop_
_entity.id
_entity.type
_entity.pdbx_description
1 polymer ?
#
loop_
_entity_poly.entity_id
_entity_poly.type
_entity_poly.pdbx_seq_one_letter_code
_entity_poly.pdbx_strand_id
1 'polypeptide(L)'
;MMNGYARLNDPFQNKGTAFTAEERAEWGLDGLIPATIETLEQQATRVYTALHKKTTPIEKHLFLMTLYSENRTLFYKVVIDYVAELMPIIYTPTIGDAVMQYHENWENPQDALFLQADSALDLAAVFQNNVPNPEKIKMIVVTDGEGILGIGDWGLNGVSIAIGKLAVYTVAAGLAPDCVLPIVIDAGTNNEALRADARYLGCRTPRLETPAYDAFIARFVAAVKTCFPKAVLHWEDFGRDNASRILETYRRELCTFNDDIQGTGAMVVAAALATTRVSNLPLSEQRIVIFGAGTAGIGIADQLVAEMVANEGLTAEQAKARFYLVDRPGLVTSDLPNLTSGQKKYARDTTDFAKKLTNLLAIVQHVKPTMLIGCSGVTGAFSEEIVLEMSRHVKRPAILPLSNPTKLAEATAHDLITWTKGKALVVTGSPSEPVLFDGHTYFIGQANNALLYPGLGLAAVITEAREITDDMLAAASHAVATQVQDVSTIGAALLPPVATLRDTSHAVTLAVVEKTIELRLNKRAISNPLEAVNEAIWLPQYKE
;
A
#
# COMPACT_ATOMS: atom_id res chain seq x y z
N MET A 1 -25.41 -27.16 -16.11
CA MET A 1 -25.28 -26.01 -17.03
C MET A 1 -25.73 -24.77 -16.30
N MET A 2 -24.88 -23.75 -16.28
CA MET A 2 -25.24 -22.42 -15.80
C MET A 2 -26.26 -21.83 -16.80
N ASN A 3 -27.40 -21.33 -16.34
CA ASN A 3 -28.37 -20.68 -17.23
C ASN A 3 -27.89 -19.25 -17.59
N GLY A 4 -28.53 -18.62 -18.58
CA GLY A 4 -28.13 -17.30 -19.08
C GLY A 4 -28.00 -16.23 -17.98
N TYR A 5 -28.96 -16.14 -17.06
CA TYR A 5 -28.89 -15.19 -15.93
C TYR A 5 -27.76 -15.49 -14.95
N ALA A 6 -27.50 -16.76 -14.65
CA ALA A 6 -26.39 -17.13 -13.77
C ALA A 6 -25.04 -16.72 -14.40
N ARG A 7 -24.89 -16.80 -15.73
CA ARG A 7 -23.71 -16.30 -16.45
C ARG A 7 -23.62 -14.77 -16.43
N LEU A 8 -24.74 -14.06 -16.60
CA LEU A 8 -24.79 -12.60 -16.50
C LEU A 8 -24.46 -12.10 -15.08
N ASN A 9 -24.75 -12.90 -14.05
CA ASN A 9 -24.46 -12.59 -12.65
C ASN A 9 -23.06 -13.07 -12.19
N ASP A 10 -22.28 -13.72 -13.06
CA ASP A 10 -20.89 -14.07 -12.77
C ASP A 10 -19.98 -12.96 -13.33
N PRO A 11 -19.37 -12.11 -12.48
CA PRO A 11 -18.57 -10.98 -12.94
C PRO A 11 -17.34 -11.36 -13.77
N PHE A 12 -16.86 -12.61 -13.66
CA PHE A 12 -15.71 -13.09 -14.42
C PHE A 12 -16.10 -13.64 -15.80
N GLN A 13 -17.35 -14.08 -15.97
CA GLN A 13 -17.86 -14.62 -17.23
C GLN A 13 -18.77 -13.65 -17.98
N ASN A 14 -19.30 -12.63 -17.31
CA ASN A 14 -20.20 -11.66 -17.90
C ASN A 14 -19.48 -10.78 -18.92
N LYS A 15 -19.92 -10.83 -20.18
CA LYS A 15 -19.51 -9.94 -21.27
C LYS A 15 -20.56 -8.86 -21.56
N GLY A 16 -21.72 -8.89 -20.91
CA GLY A 16 -22.83 -7.97 -21.14
C GLY A 16 -23.24 -7.95 -22.62
N THR A 17 -23.30 -6.77 -23.21
CA THR A 17 -23.60 -6.59 -24.65
C THR A 17 -22.52 -7.12 -25.59
N ALA A 18 -21.34 -7.53 -25.10
CA ALA A 18 -20.26 -8.06 -25.93
C ALA A 18 -20.33 -9.58 -26.14
N PHE A 19 -21.34 -10.28 -25.59
CA PHE A 19 -21.58 -11.67 -25.99
C PHE A 19 -21.90 -11.74 -27.49
N THR A 20 -21.23 -12.65 -28.21
CA THR A 20 -21.44 -12.87 -29.65
C THR A 20 -22.80 -13.52 -29.93
N ALA A 21 -23.21 -13.59 -31.20
CA ALA A 21 -24.45 -14.26 -31.56
C ALA A 21 -24.39 -15.76 -31.23
N GLU A 22 -23.24 -16.38 -31.44
CA GLU A 22 -22.98 -17.79 -31.16
C GLU A 22 -23.06 -18.08 -29.66
N GLU A 23 -22.39 -17.26 -28.84
CA GLU A 23 -22.43 -17.36 -27.37
C GLU A 23 -23.83 -17.18 -26.82
N ARG A 24 -24.61 -16.23 -27.39
CA ARG A 24 -25.98 -15.99 -26.96
C ARG A 24 -26.89 -17.18 -27.24
N ALA A 25 -26.77 -17.79 -28.42
CA ALA A 25 -27.53 -18.98 -28.78
C ALA A 25 -27.11 -20.19 -27.94
N GLU A 26 -25.81 -20.39 -27.74
CA GLU A 26 -25.26 -21.52 -26.97
C GLU A 26 -25.64 -21.46 -25.50
N TRP A 27 -25.58 -20.27 -24.89
CA TRP A 27 -25.77 -20.09 -23.44
C TRP A 27 -27.17 -19.59 -23.07
N GLY A 28 -28.09 -19.50 -24.03
CA GLY A 28 -29.48 -19.11 -23.80
C GLY A 28 -29.61 -17.66 -23.32
N LEU A 29 -28.87 -16.74 -23.94
CA LEU A 29 -28.90 -15.30 -23.64
C LEU A 29 -29.81 -14.52 -24.61
N ASP A 30 -30.31 -15.16 -25.67
CA ASP A 30 -31.25 -14.55 -26.60
C ASP A 30 -32.51 -14.06 -25.88
N GLY A 31 -32.84 -12.78 -26.06
CA GLY A 31 -33.96 -12.11 -25.38
C GLY A 31 -33.67 -11.64 -23.95
N LEU A 32 -32.50 -11.97 -23.37
CA LEU A 32 -32.11 -11.49 -22.03
C LEU A 32 -31.34 -10.16 -22.07
N ILE A 33 -30.64 -9.89 -23.15
CA ILE A 33 -29.82 -8.68 -23.36
C ILE A 33 -30.18 -7.98 -24.68
N PRO A 34 -29.90 -6.67 -24.83
CA PRO A 34 -30.19 -5.93 -26.06
C PRO A 34 -29.57 -6.58 -27.31
N ALA A 35 -30.25 -6.46 -28.45
CA ALA A 35 -29.83 -7.09 -29.72
C ALA A 35 -28.49 -6.58 -30.26
N THR A 36 -28.08 -5.37 -29.88
CA THR A 36 -26.78 -4.82 -30.26
C THR A 36 -25.64 -5.61 -29.61
N ILE A 37 -24.66 -5.98 -30.42
CA ILE A 37 -23.39 -6.55 -29.96
C ILE A 37 -22.36 -5.43 -29.95
N GLU A 38 -21.81 -5.13 -28.78
CA GLU A 38 -20.76 -4.10 -28.61
C GLU A 38 -19.38 -4.76 -28.54
N THR A 39 -18.33 -4.07 -28.99
CA THR A 39 -16.95 -4.44 -28.62
C THR A 39 -16.65 -3.98 -27.19
N LEU A 40 -15.59 -4.52 -26.58
CA LEU A 40 -15.13 -4.09 -25.26
C LEU A 40 -14.82 -2.58 -25.22
N GLU A 41 -14.27 -2.01 -26.30
CA GLU A 41 -13.98 -0.58 -26.43
C GLU A 41 -15.24 0.28 -26.47
N GLN A 42 -16.29 -0.20 -27.16
CA GLN A 42 -17.58 0.48 -27.20
C GLN A 42 -18.24 0.49 -25.82
N GLN A 43 -18.21 -0.64 -25.11
CA GLN A 43 -18.67 -0.70 -23.72
C GLN A 43 -17.87 0.23 -22.81
N ALA A 44 -16.54 0.23 -22.91
CA ALA A 44 -15.67 1.09 -22.12
C ALA A 44 -15.98 2.57 -22.36
N THR A 45 -16.19 2.98 -23.61
CA THR A 45 -16.58 4.35 -23.98
C THR A 45 -17.93 4.74 -23.36
N ARG A 46 -18.91 3.84 -23.38
CA ARG A 46 -20.24 4.06 -22.79
C ARG A 46 -20.16 4.20 -21.27
N VAL A 47 -19.40 3.32 -20.61
CA VAL A 47 -19.15 3.38 -19.16
C VAL A 47 -18.44 4.68 -18.79
N TYR A 48 -17.37 5.04 -19.50
CA TYR A 48 -16.60 6.26 -19.25
C TYR A 48 -17.46 7.53 -19.39
N THR A 49 -18.34 7.56 -20.41
CA THR A 49 -19.31 8.64 -20.60
C THR A 49 -20.32 8.73 -19.45
N ALA A 50 -20.78 7.59 -18.93
CA ALA A 50 -21.69 7.56 -17.78
C ALA A 50 -20.99 7.98 -16.47
N LEU A 51 -19.73 7.57 -16.27
CA LEU A 51 -18.90 7.96 -15.15
C LEU A 51 -18.73 9.49 -15.05
N HIS A 52 -18.57 10.16 -16.19
CA HIS A 52 -18.42 11.62 -16.27
C HIS A 52 -19.69 12.41 -15.89
N LYS A 53 -20.84 11.74 -15.73
CA LYS A 53 -22.05 12.35 -15.21
C LYS A 53 -22.10 12.39 -13.67
N LYS A 54 -21.19 11.68 -13.00
CA LYS A 54 -21.07 11.69 -11.53
C LYS A 54 -20.32 12.94 -11.08
N THR A 55 -20.78 13.53 -9.99
CA THR A 55 -20.35 14.87 -9.55
C THR A 55 -19.29 14.81 -8.46
N THR A 56 -19.29 13.76 -7.64
CA THR A 56 -18.34 13.59 -6.55
C THR A 56 -17.41 12.38 -6.77
N PRO A 57 -16.20 12.38 -6.17
CA PRO A 57 -15.31 11.22 -6.22
C PRO A 57 -15.96 9.94 -5.68
N ILE A 58 -16.72 10.03 -4.58
CA ILE A 58 -17.40 8.86 -3.99
C ILE A 58 -18.50 8.32 -4.92
N GLU A 59 -19.25 9.16 -5.62
CA GLU A 59 -20.23 8.71 -6.63
C GLU A 59 -19.56 7.99 -7.80
N LYS A 60 -18.38 8.46 -8.24
CA LYS A 60 -17.57 7.77 -9.25
C LYS A 60 -17.07 6.42 -8.72
N HIS A 61 -16.60 6.38 -7.49
CA HIS A 61 -16.12 5.15 -6.83
C HIS A 61 -17.23 4.10 -6.77
N LEU A 62 -18.39 4.43 -6.22
CA LEU A 62 -19.53 3.51 -6.11
C LEU A 62 -19.95 2.98 -7.49
N PHE A 63 -20.03 3.84 -8.51
CA PHE A 63 -20.34 3.42 -9.87
C PHE A 63 -19.32 2.42 -10.43
N LEU A 64 -18.02 2.66 -10.21
CA LEU A 64 -16.98 1.72 -10.63
C LEU A 64 -17.04 0.42 -9.85
N MET A 65 -17.37 0.45 -8.56
CA MET A 65 -17.49 -0.75 -7.74
C MET A 65 -18.74 -1.58 -8.04
N THR A 66 -19.83 -0.97 -8.49
CA THR A 66 -20.95 -1.70 -9.11
C THR A 66 -20.47 -2.43 -10.37
N LEU A 67 -19.73 -1.75 -11.24
CA LEU A 67 -19.16 -2.38 -12.44
C LEU A 67 -18.17 -3.50 -12.10
N TYR A 68 -17.37 -3.35 -11.03
CA TYR A 68 -16.49 -4.40 -10.51
C TYR A 68 -17.28 -5.66 -10.14
N SER A 69 -18.44 -5.51 -9.50
CA SER A 69 -19.33 -6.61 -9.12
C SER A 69 -20.11 -7.22 -10.29
N GLU A 70 -20.26 -6.50 -11.42
CA GLU A 70 -21.04 -6.97 -12.56
C GLU A 70 -20.18 -7.53 -13.72
N ASN A 71 -19.05 -6.90 -14.04
CA ASN A 71 -18.22 -7.23 -15.20
C ASN A 71 -16.76 -6.83 -14.95
N ARG A 72 -15.99 -7.80 -14.43
CA ARG A 72 -14.62 -7.60 -13.95
C ARG A 72 -13.66 -7.19 -15.08
N THR A 73 -13.82 -7.78 -16.27
CA THR A 73 -13.01 -7.42 -17.45
C THR A 73 -13.26 -5.97 -17.87
N LEU A 74 -14.52 -5.55 -17.96
CA LEU A 74 -14.87 -4.17 -18.35
C LEU A 74 -14.44 -3.15 -17.31
N PHE A 75 -14.59 -3.46 -16.01
CA PHE A 75 -14.03 -2.65 -14.93
C PHE A 75 -12.54 -2.37 -15.14
N TYR A 76 -11.73 -3.42 -15.28
CA TYR A 76 -10.29 -3.26 -15.42
C TYR A 76 -9.89 -2.60 -16.74
N LYS A 77 -10.61 -2.86 -17.85
CA LYS A 77 -10.39 -2.15 -19.11
C LYS A 77 -10.51 -0.64 -18.91
N VAL A 78 -11.61 -0.19 -18.30
CA VAL A 78 -11.88 1.24 -18.07
C VAL A 78 -10.84 1.85 -17.14
N VAL A 79 -10.52 1.18 -16.03
CA VAL A 79 -9.53 1.72 -15.07
C VAL A 79 -8.12 1.78 -15.67
N ILE A 80 -7.70 0.77 -16.43
CA ILE A 80 -6.36 0.74 -17.04
C ILE A 80 -6.23 1.81 -18.13
N ASP A 81 -7.24 1.99 -18.98
CA ASP A 81 -7.22 3.01 -20.05
C ASP A 81 -7.08 4.44 -19.49
N TYR A 82 -7.60 4.69 -18.29
CA TYR A 82 -7.63 6.02 -17.66
C TYR A 82 -6.97 6.01 -16.27
N VAL A 83 -5.87 5.25 -16.11
CA VAL A 83 -5.26 4.97 -14.80
C VAL A 83 -4.91 6.24 -14.00
N ALA A 84 -4.39 7.28 -14.65
CA ALA A 84 -4.04 8.52 -13.96
C ALA A 84 -5.26 9.24 -13.37
N GLU A 85 -6.42 9.20 -14.03
CA GLU A 85 -7.68 9.79 -13.55
C GLU A 85 -8.35 8.91 -12.50
N LEU A 86 -8.35 7.60 -12.71
CA LEU A 86 -9.21 6.67 -11.95
C LEU A 86 -8.50 6.03 -10.76
N MET A 87 -7.16 6.04 -10.71
CA MET A 87 -6.42 5.53 -9.54
C MET A 87 -6.83 6.24 -8.23
N PRO A 88 -6.95 7.59 -8.18
CA PRO A 88 -7.42 8.27 -6.97
C PRO A 88 -8.90 8.04 -6.64
N ILE A 89 -9.68 7.51 -7.58
CA ILE A 89 -11.10 7.18 -7.41
C ILE A 89 -11.27 5.78 -6.81
N ILE A 90 -10.55 4.78 -7.31
CA ILE A 90 -10.65 3.40 -6.80
C ILE A 90 -9.77 3.14 -5.57
N TYR A 91 -8.83 4.05 -5.27
CA TYR A 91 -7.90 3.93 -4.15
C TYR A 91 -7.78 5.27 -3.40
N THR A 92 -6.62 5.61 -2.85
CA THR A 92 -6.43 6.83 -2.06
C THR A 92 -6.49 8.09 -2.94
N PRO A 93 -7.22 9.14 -2.52
CA PRO A 93 -7.85 9.30 -1.20
C PRO A 93 -9.30 8.77 -1.08
N THR A 94 -10.02 8.55 -2.19
CA THR A 94 -11.48 8.27 -2.18
C THR A 94 -11.86 6.99 -1.44
N ILE A 95 -10.97 6.00 -1.40
CA ILE A 95 -11.21 4.75 -0.64
C ILE A 95 -11.42 5.00 0.85
N GLY A 96 -10.85 6.08 1.41
CA GLY A 96 -11.12 6.48 2.80
C GLY A 96 -12.60 6.81 3.02
N ASP A 97 -13.21 7.56 2.10
CA ASP A 97 -14.65 7.87 2.15
C ASP A 97 -15.51 6.61 1.97
N ALA A 98 -15.07 5.69 1.10
CA ALA A 98 -15.73 4.41 0.90
C ALA A 98 -15.71 3.54 2.17
N VAL A 99 -14.59 3.48 2.90
CA VAL A 99 -14.52 2.81 4.21
C VAL A 99 -15.48 3.48 5.20
N MET A 100 -15.48 4.80 5.30
CA MET A 100 -16.34 5.50 6.28
C MET A 100 -17.83 5.22 6.04
N GLN A 101 -18.23 5.11 4.77
CA GLN A 101 -19.62 4.91 4.34
C GLN A 101 -19.94 3.46 3.96
N TYR A 102 -19.06 2.49 4.23
CA TYR A 102 -19.16 1.13 3.70
C TYR A 102 -20.49 0.46 4.05
N HIS A 103 -20.85 0.46 5.34
CA HIS A 103 -22.10 -0.11 5.83
C HIS A 103 -23.36 0.61 5.33
N GLU A 104 -23.25 1.88 4.93
CA GLU A 104 -24.36 2.66 4.36
C GLU A 104 -24.61 2.30 2.89
N ASN A 105 -23.54 1.98 2.17
CA ASN A 105 -23.54 1.69 0.73
C ASN A 105 -23.31 0.20 0.43
N TRP A 106 -23.51 -0.69 1.41
CA TRP A 106 -23.32 -2.12 1.20
C TRP A 106 -24.29 -2.65 0.14
N GLU A 107 -23.75 -3.32 -0.88
CA GLU A 107 -24.54 -3.98 -1.93
C GLU A 107 -24.33 -5.50 -1.91
N ASN A 108 -23.07 -5.96 -1.94
CA ASN A 108 -22.69 -7.35 -2.08
C ASN A 108 -21.27 -7.56 -1.50
N PRO A 109 -20.83 -8.81 -1.25
CA PRO A 109 -19.54 -9.08 -0.60
C PRO A 109 -18.31 -8.80 -1.48
N GLN A 110 -18.45 -8.58 -2.79
CA GLN A 110 -17.33 -8.31 -3.70
C GLN A 110 -16.20 -9.36 -3.60
N ASP A 111 -16.60 -10.63 -3.51
CA ASP A 111 -15.74 -11.82 -3.33
C ASP A 111 -14.96 -11.84 -2.00
N ALA A 112 -15.21 -10.91 -1.08
CA ALA A 112 -14.55 -10.86 0.21
C ALA A 112 -15.13 -11.88 1.20
N LEU A 113 -14.26 -12.39 2.07
CA LEU A 113 -14.67 -13.18 3.23
C LEU A 113 -14.70 -12.33 4.50
N PHE A 114 -15.74 -12.56 5.30
CA PHE A 114 -15.98 -11.87 6.57
C PHE A 114 -15.81 -12.87 7.71
N LEU A 115 -14.70 -12.78 8.42
CA LEU A 115 -14.33 -13.75 9.45
C LEU A 115 -14.51 -13.13 10.83
N GLN A 116 -15.57 -13.53 11.53
CA GLN A 116 -15.81 -13.10 12.91
C GLN A 116 -14.85 -13.82 13.86
N ALA A 117 -13.99 -13.06 14.56
CA ALA A 117 -12.84 -13.59 15.28
C ALA A 117 -13.18 -14.34 16.57
N ASP A 118 -14.28 -13.96 17.24
CA ASP A 118 -14.77 -14.61 18.47
C ASP A 118 -15.65 -15.84 18.20
N SER A 119 -15.81 -16.22 16.94
CA SER A 119 -16.64 -17.36 16.54
C SER A 119 -15.91 -18.71 16.66
N ALA A 120 -16.71 -19.76 16.87
CA ALA A 120 -16.25 -21.15 16.83
C ALA A 120 -16.13 -21.71 15.39
N LEU A 121 -16.10 -20.84 14.36
CA LEU A 121 -16.05 -21.26 12.96
C LEU A 121 -14.79 -22.09 12.67
N ASP A 122 -14.96 -23.20 11.95
CA ASP A 122 -13.85 -23.90 11.33
C ASP A 122 -13.43 -23.13 10.07
N LEU A 123 -12.34 -22.37 10.19
CA LEU A 123 -11.84 -21.52 9.12
C LEU A 123 -11.44 -22.31 7.87
N ALA A 124 -10.91 -23.52 8.02
CA ALA A 124 -10.54 -24.35 6.88
C ALA A 124 -11.80 -24.80 6.12
N ALA A 125 -12.85 -25.19 6.84
CA ALA A 125 -14.14 -25.52 6.24
C ALA A 125 -14.79 -24.29 5.57
N VAL A 126 -14.71 -23.10 6.19
CA VAL A 126 -15.19 -21.86 5.58
C VAL A 126 -14.49 -21.60 4.24
N PHE A 127 -13.16 -21.74 4.19
CA PHE A 127 -12.41 -21.54 2.95
C PHE A 127 -12.76 -22.58 1.88
N GLN A 128 -12.80 -23.86 2.24
CA GLN A 128 -13.10 -24.95 1.28
C GLN A 128 -14.51 -24.86 0.70
N ASN A 129 -15.48 -24.44 1.49
CA ASN A 129 -16.89 -24.42 1.07
C ASN A 129 -17.27 -23.14 0.30
N ASN A 130 -16.63 -22.01 0.61
CA ASN A 130 -17.09 -20.70 0.13
C ASN A 130 -16.15 -20.03 -0.87
N VAL A 131 -14.89 -20.47 -0.99
CA VAL A 131 -13.96 -19.93 -1.99
C VAL A 131 -14.00 -20.81 -3.24
N PRO A 132 -14.50 -20.30 -4.39
CA PRO A 132 -14.48 -21.07 -5.63
C PRO A 132 -13.04 -21.34 -6.07
N ASN A 133 -12.71 -22.60 -6.39
CA ASN A 133 -11.39 -23.01 -6.87
C ASN A 133 -10.24 -22.53 -5.94
N PRO A 134 -10.21 -22.94 -4.66
CA PRO A 134 -9.25 -22.43 -3.68
C PRO A 134 -7.79 -22.61 -4.11
N GLU A 135 -7.49 -23.65 -4.90
CA GLU A 135 -6.17 -23.90 -5.47
C GLU A 135 -5.67 -22.82 -6.44
N LYS A 136 -6.60 -22.02 -7.02
CA LYS A 136 -6.26 -20.89 -7.89
C LYS A 136 -5.80 -19.68 -7.11
N ILE A 137 -6.21 -19.49 -5.85
CA ILE A 137 -5.85 -18.30 -5.06
C ILE A 137 -4.33 -18.20 -4.89
N LYS A 138 -3.77 -17.06 -5.30
CA LYS A 138 -2.34 -16.71 -5.23
C LYS A 138 -2.05 -15.48 -4.39
N MET A 139 -3.04 -14.61 -4.15
CA MET A 139 -2.87 -13.42 -3.33
C MET A 139 -4.05 -13.25 -2.39
N ILE A 140 -3.77 -13.09 -1.11
CA ILE A 140 -4.75 -12.78 -0.08
C ILE A 140 -4.37 -11.42 0.49
N VAL A 141 -5.28 -10.45 0.46
CA VAL A 141 -5.14 -9.23 1.24
C VAL A 141 -6.12 -9.33 2.41
N VAL A 142 -5.59 -9.21 3.61
CA VAL A 142 -6.37 -9.30 4.85
C VAL A 142 -6.20 -8.02 5.66
N THR A 143 -7.28 -7.59 6.31
CA THR A 143 -7.29 -6.47 7.26
C THR A 143 -8.18 -6.79 8.46
N ASP A 144 -7.94 -6.16 9.61
CA ASP A 144 -8.87 -6.14 10.75
C ASP A 144 -9.53 -4.75 10.98
N GLY A 145 -9.21 -3.80 10.10
CA GLY A 145 -9.71 -2.43 10.09
C GLY A 145 -9.38 -1.58 11.31
N GLU A 146 -8.39 -1.93 12.13
CA GLU A 146 -8.02 -1.15 13.32
C GLU A 146 -7.23 0.11 12.98
N GLY A 147 -6.38 0.04 11.96
CA GLY A 147 -5.40 1.06 11.61
C GLY A 147 -5.61 1.65 10.22
N ILE A 148 -6.86 1.88 9.78
CA ILE A 148 -7.15 2.31 8.41
C ILE A 148 -6.55 3.68 8.11
N LEU A 149 -5.55 3.71 7.23
CA LEU A 149 -4.89 4.94 6.76
C LEU A 149 -4.52 5.87 7.96
N GLY A 150 -4.90 7.15 7.88
CA GLY A 150 -4.85 8.10 8.99
C GLY A 150 -6.22 8.33 9.67
N ILE A 151 -7.23 7.51 9.37
CA ILE A 151 -8.62 7.70 9.85
C ILE A 151 -8.99 6.75 11.01
N GLY A 152 -8.13 5.79 11.34
CA GLY A 152 -8.20 4.99 12.56
C GLY A 152 -9.07 3.74 12.45
N ASP A 153 -9.73 3.38 13.55
CA ASP A 153 -10.49 2.13 13.67
C ASP A 153 -11.86 2.24 12.98
N TRP A 154 -12.04 1.45 11.92
CA TRP A 154 -13.30 1.32 11.18
C TRP A 154 -13.86 -0.11 11.15
N GLY A 155 -13.25 -1.02 11.91
CA GLY A 155 -13.70 -2.41 12.06
C GLY A 155 -13.96 -3.10 10.72
N LEU A 156 -15.12 -3.74 10.59
CA LEU A 156 -15.53 -4.50 9.41
C LEU A 156 -15.56 -3.66 8.13
N ASN A 157 -15.81 -2.35 8.22
CA ASN A 157 -15.82 -1.48 7.04
C ASN A 157 -14.45 -1.42 6.34
N GLY A 158 -13.38 -1.76 7.05
CA GLY A 158 -12.01 -1.81 6.52
C GLY A 158 -11.83 -2.74 5.32
N VAL A 159 -12.75 -3.70 5.10
CA VAL A 159 -12.72 -4.63 3.96
C VAL A 159 -12.57 -3.93 2.60
N SER A 160 -13.07 -2.69 2.46
CA SER A 160 -12.90 -1.89 1.24
C SER A 160 -11.43 -1.72 0.85
N ILE A 161 -10.53 -1.61 1.83
CA ILE A 161 -9.09 -1.52 1.58
C ILE A 161 -8.56 -2.81 0.98
N ALA A 162 -8.95 -3.98 1.52
CA ALA A 162 -8.51 -5.27 0.98
C ALA A 162 -8.95 -5.46 -0.48
N ILE A 163 -10.20 -5.09 -0.79
CA ILE A 163 -10.74 -5.12 -2.15
C ILE A 163 -9.99 -4.12 -3.05
N GLY A 164 -9.82 -2.89 -2.59
CA GLY A 164 -9.12 -1.83 -3.33
C GLY A 164 -7.66 -2.19 -3.64
N LYS A 165 -6.91 -2.72 -2.68
CA LYS A 165 -5.52 -3.18 -2.87
C LYS A 165 -5.41 -4.26 -3.94
N LEU A 166 -6.32 -5.24 -3.93
CA LEU A 166 -6.39 -6.30 -4.93
C LEU A 166 -6.77 -5.78 -6.32
N ALA A 167 -7.65 -4.78 -6.40
CA ALA A 167 -7.91 -4.09 -7.65
C ALA A 167 -6.65 -3.40 -8.19
N VAL A 168 -5.90 -2.70 -7.32
CA VAL A 168 -4.63 -2.07 -7.70
C VAL A 168 -3.58 -3.10 -8.11
N TYR A 169 -3.49 -4.28 -7.47
CA TYR A 169 -2.60 -5.36 -7.92
C TYR A 169 -2.82 -5.70 -9.41
N THR A 170 -4.09 -5.78 -9.82
CA THR A 170 -4.47 -6.07 -11.20
C THR A 170 -4.15 -4.89 -12.13
N VAL A 171 -4.53 -3.67 -11.72
CA VAL A 171 -4.33 -2.45 -12.53
C VAL A 171 -2.83 -2.14 -12.72
N ALA A 172 -2.03 -2.27 -11.66
CA ALA A 172 -0.63 -1.89 -11.62
C ALA A 172 0.28 -3.00 -12.15
N ALA A 173 0.16 -4.23 -11.63
CA ALA A 173 1.07 -5.33 -11.98
C ALA A 173 0.49 -6.34 -12.97
N GLY A 174 -0.83 -6.36 -13.18
CA GLY A 174 -1.48 -7.38 -14.01
C GLY A 174 -1.64 -8.72 -13.29
N LEU A 175 -1.75 -8.73 -11.96
CA LEU A 175 -2.19 -9.93 -11.26
C LEU A 175 -3.61 -10.30 -11.71
N ALA A 176 -3.84 -11.55 -12.08
CA ALA A 176 -5.17 -11.97 -12.55
C ALA A 176 -6.23 -11.84 -11.44
N PRO A 177 -7.40 -11.25 -11.72
CA PRO A 177 -8.39 -11.00 -10.68
C PRO A 177 -9.17 -12.24 -10.22
N ASP A 178 -9.06 -13.37 -10.94
CA ASP A 178 -9.69 -14.65 -10.57
C ASP A 178 -8.79 -15.50 -9.64
N CYS A 179 -7.65 -14.95 -9.20
CA CYS A 179 -6.72 -15.62 -8.28
C CYS A 179 -6.48 -14.85 -6.98
N VAL A 180 -7.35 -13.90 -6.64
CA VAL A 180 -7.22 -13.06 -5.45
C VAL A 180 -8.35 -13.29 -4.46
N LEU A 181 -8.08 -13.04 -3.17
CA LEU A 181 -9.06 -13.20 -2.10
C LEU A 181 -8.96 -12.05 -1.08
N PRO A 182 -9.95 -11.13 -1.03
CA PRO A 182 -10.05 -10.15 0.04
C PRO A 182 -10.60 -10.80 1.31
N ILE A 183 -10.05 -10.46 2.46
CA ILE A 183 -10.53 -10.95 3.76
C ILE A 183 -10.59 -9.79 4.75
N VAL A 184 -11.67 -9.72 5.54
CA VAL A 184 -11.73 -8.91 6.75
C VAL A 184 -11.91 -9.79 7.98
N ILE A 185 -11.10 -9.51 9.00
CA ILE A 185 -11.19 -10.12 10.33
C ILE A 185 -12.01 -9.16 11.20
N ASP A 186 -13.24 -9.54 11.50
CA ASP A 186 -14.09 -8.78 12.41
C ASP A 186 -13.82 -9.22 13.85
N ALA A 187 -12.93 -8.48 14.51
CA ALA A 187 -12.56 -8.69 15.91
C ALA A 187 -13.26 -7.71 16.87
N GLY A 188 -14.35 -7.08 16.43
CA GLY A 188 -14.94 -5.92 17.10
C GLY A 188 -14.27 -4.60 16.67
N THR A 189 -14.71 -3.49 17.28
CA THR A 189 -14.15 -2.15 17.02
C THR A 189 -14.16 -1.30 18.29
N ASN A 190 -13.12 -0.49 18.48
CA ASN A 190 -13.03 0.49 19.55
C ASN A 190 -13.67 1.83 19.18
N ASN A 191 -14.16 1.97 17.96
CA ASN A 191 -14.91 3.13 17.50
C ASN A 191 -16.34 3.13 18.08
N GLU A 192 -16.56 3.93 19.12
CA GLU A 192 -17.85 4.03 19.81
C GLU A 192 -19.00 4.47 18.90
N ALA A 193 -18.73 5.35 17.93
CA ALA A 193 -19.74 5.81 16.99
C ALA A 193 -20.24 4.68 16.08
N LEU A 194 -19.33 3.83 15.59
CA LEU A 194 -19.70 2.64 14.80
C LEU A 194 -20.48 1.63 15.64
N ARG A 195 -20.08 1.37 16.89
CA ARG A 195 -20.81 0.46 17.78
C ARG A 195 -22.22 0.96 18.10
N ALA A 196 -22.40 2.28 18.16
CA ALA A 196 -23.70 2.92 18.41
C ALA A 196 -24.59 2.99 17.16
N ASP A 197 -24.03 2.91 15.95
CA ASP A 197 -24.81 2.96 14.72
C ASP A 197 -25.61 1.67 14.50
N ALA A 198 -26.93 1.81 14.44
CA ALA A 198 -27.85 0.69 14.23
C ALA A 198 -27.71 0.03 12.85
N ARG A 199 -27.02 0.66 11.90
CA ARG A 199 -26.77 0.18 10.54
C ARG A 199 -25.42 -0.49 10.38
N TYR A 200 -24.50 -0.34 11.34
CA TYR A 200 -23.17 -0.94 11.25
C TYR A 200 -23.28 -2.47 11.16
N LEU A 201 -22.56 -3.05 10.19
CA LEU A 201 -22.67 -4.47 9.81
C LEU A 201 -21.72 -5.39 10.56
N GLY A 202 -20.70 -4.85 11.25
CA GLY A 202 -19.75 -5.65 12.03
C GLY A 202 -20.12 -5.81 13.50
N CYS A 203 -19.25 -6.47 14.25
CA CYS A 203 -19.39 -6.73 15.67
C CYS A 203 -19.42 -5.41 16.46
N ARG A 204 -20.53 -5.19 17.20
CA ARG A 204 -20.75 -3.98 18.02
C ARG A 204 -20.15 -4.10 19.43
N THR A 205 -19.07 -4.85 19.55
CA THR A 205 -18.31 -5.05 20.79
C THR A 205 -16.95 -4.37 20.67
N PRO A 206 -16.28 -4.04 21.81
CA PRO A 206 -14.88 -3.68 21.80
C PRO A 206 -14.01 -4.72 21.13
N ARG A 207 -12.83 -4.29 20.65
CA ARG A 207 -11.86 -5.20 20.06
C ARG A 207 -11.47 -6.30 21.03
N LEU A 208 -11.24 -7.49 20.49
CA LEU A 208 -10.75 -8.62 21.27
C LEU A 208 -9.42 -8.28 21.97
N GLU A 209 -9.31 -8.75 23.20
CA GLU A 209 -8.06 -8.71 23.95
C GLU A 209 -6.97 -9.54 23.27
N THR A 210 -5.72 -9.10 23.41
CA THR A 210 -4.56 -9.67 22.71
C THR A 210 -4.48 -11.20 22.75
N PRO A 211 -4.65 -11.91 23.89
CA PRO A 211 -4.55 -13.37 23.91
C PRO A 211 -5.62 -14.09 23.06
N ALA A 212 -6.85 -13.57 23.06
CA ALA A 212 -7.94 -14.15 22.28
C ALA A 212 -7.77 -13.85 20.78
N TYR A 213 -7.34 -12.64 20.47
CA TYR A 213 -7.04 -12.22 19.11
C TYR A 213 -5.87 -13.03 18.50
N ASP A 214 -4.76 -13.18 19.22
CA ASP A 214 -3.61 -13.97 18.76
C ASP A 214 -3.96 -15.45 18.55
N ALA A 215 -4.82 -16.01 19.40
CA ALA A 215 -5.33 -17.37 19.21
C ALA A 215 -6.16 -17.52 17.93
N PHE A 216 -6.95 -16.49 17.58
CA PHE A 216 -7.67 -16.46 16.30
C PHE A 216 -6.69 -16.34 15.12
N ILE A 217 -5.71 -15.42 15.17
CA ILE A 217 -4.72 -15.24 14.10
C ILE A 217 -3.94 -16.54 13.85
N ALA A 218 -3.56 -17.26 14.90
CA ALA A 218 -2.88 -18.55 14.76
C ALA A 218 -3.75 -19.59 14.02
N ARG A 219 -5.05 -19.68 14.34
CA ARG A 219 -6.01 -20.53 13.61
C ARG A 219 -6.17 -20.08 12.16
N PHE A 220 -6.25 -18.77 11.91
CA PHE A 220 -6.38 -18.19 10.58
C PHE A 220 -5.16 -18.51 9.71
N VAL A 221 -3.95 -18.25 10.19
CA VAL A 221 -2.71 -18.55 9.46
C VAL A 221 -2.58 -20.04 9.18
N ALA A 222 -2.94 -20.90 10.14
CA ALA A 222 -2.95 -22.35 9.93
C ALA A 222 -3.92 -22.74 8.79
N ALA A 223 -5.16 -22.22 8.81
CA ALA A 223 -6.14 -22.47 7.76
C ALA A 223 -5.68 -21.94 6.39
N VAL A 224 -5.06 -20.75 6.33
CA VAL A 224 -4.50 -20.20 5.08
C VAL A 224 -3.40 -21.10 4.52
N LYS A 225 -2.46 -21.56 5.36
CA LYS A 225 -1.37 -22.47 4.92
C LYS A 225 -1.91 -23.79 4.37
N THR A 226 -3.00 -24.30 4.95
CA THR A 226 -3.65 -25.54 4.50
C THR A 226 -4.44 -25.35 3.22
N CYS A 227 -5.29 -24.33 3.15
CA CYS A 227 -6.23 -24.14 2.03
C CYS A 227 -5.60 -23.44 0.83
N PHE A 228 -4.59 -22.58 1.05
CA PHE A 228 -3.96 -21.74 0.04
C PHE A 228 -2.43 -21.81 0.10
N PRO A 229 -1.81 -22.99 -0.05
CA PRO A 229 -0.37 -23.20 0.20
C PRO A 229 0.57 -22.43 -0.75
N LYS A 230 0.03 -21.88 -1.84
CA LYS A 230 0.75 -21.07 -2.84
C LYS A 230 0.41 -19.57 -2.76
N ALA A 231 -0.47 -19.17 -1.85
CA ALA A 231 -0.86 -17.78 -1.74
C ALA A 231 0.19 -16.96 -0.97
N VAL A 232 0.39 -15.74 -1.43
CA VAL A 232 1.06 -14.67 -0.68
C VAL A 232 0.02 -14.05 0.25
N LEU A 233 0.36 -13.89 1.53
CA LEU A 233 -0.51 -13.25 2.51
C LEU A 233 -0.04 -11.81 2.77
N HIS A 234 -0.84 -10.84 2.38
CA HIS A 234 -0.62 -9.42 2.53
C HIS A 234 -1.46 -8.90 3.70
N TRP A 235 -0.81 -8.44 4.76
CA TRP A 235 -1.46 -7.81 5.92
C TRP A 235 -1.57 -6.30 5.72
N GLU A 236 -2.78 -5.75 5.90
CA GLU A 236 -3.06 -4.34 5.62
C GLU A 236 -3.88 -3.68 6.74
N ASP A 237 -3.49 -2.45 7.11
CA ASP A 237 -4.23 -1.56 8.01
C ASP A 237 -4.57 -2.20 9.38
N PHE A 238 -3.65 -3.01 9.90
CA PHE A 238 -3.74 -3.57 11.26
C PHE A 238 -3.33 -2.53 12.31
N GLY A 239 -3.86 -2.67 13.52
CA GLY A 239 -3.45 -1.84 14.65
C GLY A 239 -1.95 -1.99 14.93
N ARG A 240 -1.29 -0.90 15.32
CA ARG A 240 0.17 -0.81 15.44
C ARG A 240 0.82 -2.00 16.14
N ASP A 241 0.33 -2.35 17.32
CA ASP A 241 0.91 -3.41 18.14
C ASP A 241 0.63 -4.80 17.56
N ASN A 242 -0.53 -4.97 16.90
CA ASN A 242 -0.93 -6.20 16.21
C ASN A 242 -0.10 -6.41 14.94
N ALA A 243 0.00 -5.40 14.08
CA ALA A 243 0.75 -5.44 12.83
C ALA A 243 2.20 -5.91 13.02
N SER A 244 2.92 -5.29 13.96
CA SER A 244 4.32 -5.66 14.24
C SER A 244 4.43 -7.05 14.85
N ARG A 245 3.54 -7.43 15.78
CA ARG A 245 3.59 -8.74 16.45
C ARG A 245 3.30 -9.88 15.47
N ILE A 246 2.26 -9.73 14.64
CA ILE A 246 1.86 -10.68 13.60
C ILE A 246 3.00 -10.84 12.59
N LEU A 247 3.52 -9.73 12.06
CA LEU A 247 4.60 -9.78 11.07
C LEU A 247 5.81 -10.54 11.62
N GLU A 248 6.30 -10.19 12.80
CA GLU A 248 7.49 -10.83 13.38
C GLU A 248 7.27 -12.31 13.73
N THR A 249 6.04 -12.71 14.06
CA THR A 249 5.70 -14.10 14.33
C THR A 249 5.65 -14.93 13.05
N TYR A 250 5.02 -14.42 11.99
CA TYR A 250 4.70 -15.24 10.81
C TYR A 250 5.59 -15.02 9.59
N ARG A 251 6.40 -13.96 9.51
CA ARG A 251 7.22 -13.64 8.32
C ARG A 251 8.17 -14.75 7.85
N ARG A 252 8.50 -15.72 8.72
CA ARG A 252 9.34 -16.89 8.40
C ARG A 252 8.56 -18.21 8.26
N GLU A 253 7.24 -18.17 8.46
CA GLU A 253 6.39 -19.37 8.43
C GLU A 253 5.61 -19.55 7.13
N LEU A 254 5.37 -18.46 6.40
CA LEU A 254 4.71 -18.44 5.10
C LEU A 254 5.18 -17.23 4.28
N CYS A 255 4.86 -17.21 2.99
CA CYS A 255 5.14 -16.06 2.15
C CYS A 255 4.18 -14.92 2.51
N THR A 256 4.67 -13.94 3.26
CA THR A 256 3.84 -12.86 3.79
C THR A 256 4.61 -11.56 3.96
N PHE A 257 3.89 -10.45 3.90
CA PHE A 257 4.41 -9.13 4.22
C PHE A 257 3.29 -8.21 4.73
N ASN A 258 3.68 -7.12 5.38
CA ASN A 258 2.76 -6.06 5.80
C ASN A 258 3.12 -4.76 5.07
N ASP A 259 2.18 -4.15 4.33
CA ASP A 259 2.48 -2.96 3.52
C ASP A 259 2.75 -1.71 4.37
N ASP A 260 2.06 -1.54 5.49
CA ASP A 260 2.24 -0.38 6.38
C ASP A 260 3.62 -0.34 7.06
N ILE A 261 4.23 -1.51 7.27
CA ILE A 261 5.56 -1.66 7.85
C ILE A 261 6.61 -1.76 6.74
N GLN A 262 6.52 -2.81 5.93
CA GLN A 262 7.55 -3.17 4.96
C GLN A 262 7.40 -2.41 3.65
N GLY A 263 6.18 -2.30 3.12
CA GLY A 263 5.93 -1.59 1.86
C GLY A 263 6.21 -0.08 1.96
N THR A 264 5.70 0.56 3.01
CA THR A 264 5.96 1.97 3.33
C THR A 264 7.45 2.20 3.58
N GLY A 265 8.10 1.32 4.36
CA GLY A 265 9.54 1.42 4.59
C GLY A 265 10.36 1.31 3.29
N ALA A 266 10.04 0.35 2.43
CA ALA A 266 10.69 0.16 1.13
C ALA A 266 10.44 1.35 0.18
N MET A 267 9.23 1.91 0.17
CA MET A 267 8.92 3.09 -0.63
C MET A 267 9.73 4.32 -0.15
N VAL A 268 9.95 4.45 1.16
CA VAL A 268 10.81 5.51 1.71
C VAL A 268 12.28 5.25 1.45
N VAL A 269 12.74 3.99 1.41
CA VAL A 269 14.09 3.66 0.93
C VAL A 269 14.27 4.13 -0.52
N ALA A 270 13.30 3.87 -1.40
CA ALA A 270 13.37 4.36 -2.78
C ALA A 270 13.44 5.89 -2.87
N ALA A 271 12.63 6.60 -2.06
CA ALA A 271 12.68 8.05 -1.96
C ALA A 271 14.03 8.55 -1.45
N ALA A 272 14.57 7.91 -0.41
CA ALA A 272 15.86 8.23 0.17
C ALA A 272 16.99 8.04 -0.85
N LEU A 273 17.03 6.90 -1.55
CA LEU A 273 17.98 6.63 -2.64
C LEU A 273 17.89 7.66 -3.77
N ALA A 274 16.68 8.12 -4.11
CA ALA A 274 16.54 9.20 -5.08
C ALA A 274 17.14 10.51 -4.56
N THR A 275 16.95 10.84 -3.28
CA THR A 275 17.53 12.05 -2.68
C THR A 275 19.05 11.99 -2.55
N THR A 276 19.65 10.81 -2.32
CA THR A 276 21.11 10.65 -2.22
C THR A 276 21.80 10.90 -3.55
N ARG A 277 21.19 10.47 -4.68
CA ARG A 277 21.69 10.76 -6.04
C ARG A 277 21.79 12.25 -6.34
N VAL A 278 20.83 13.06 -5.87
CA VAL A 278 20.83 14.52 -6.10
C VAL A 278 21.72 15.26 -5.10
N SER A 279 21.69 14.85 -3.83
CA SER A 279 22.49 15.49 -2.78
C SER A 279 23.97 15.10 -2.81
N ASN A 280 24.33 14.00 -3.49
CA ASN A 280 25.65 13.35 -3.45
C ASN A 280 26.08 13.01 -2.02
N LEU A 281 25.13 12.59 -1.17
CA LEU A 281 25.36 12.18 0.20
C LEU A 281 24.79 10.76 0.40
N PRO A 282 25.62 9.70 0.53
CA PRO A 282 25.15 8.32 0.66
C PRO A 282 24.37 8.11 1.98
N LEU A 283 23.56 7.04 2.07
CA LEU A 283 22.69 6.82 3.25
C LEU A 283 23.51 6.67 4.53
N SER A 284 24.66 6.02 4.43
CA SER A 284 25.65 5.83 5.50
C SER A 284 26.15 7.12 6.15
N GLU A 285 26.05 8.26 5.47
CA GLU A 285 26.47 9.58 5.96
C GLU A 285 25.28 10.47 6.38
N GLN A 286 24.05 10.01 6.19
CA GLN A 286 22.85 10.77 6.54
C GLN A 286 22.69 10.90 8.05
N ARG A 287 22.06 12.00 8.47
CA ARG A 287 21.50 12.19 9.81
C ARG A 287 19.99 12.32 9.65
N ILE A 288 19.26 11.31 10.09
CA ILE A 288 17.86 11.11 9.75
C ILE A 288 17.01 11.38 10.98
N VAL A 289 16.11 12.36 10.88
CA VAL A 289 15.06 12.61 11.87
C VAL A 289 13.75 12.08 11.33
N ILE A 290 13.09 11.22 12.10
CA ILE A 290 11.76 10.69 11.78
C ILE A 290 10.76 11.26 12.79
N PHE A 291 9.88 12.14 12.32
CA PHE A 291 8.83 12.75 13.11
C PHE A 291 7.57 11.88 13.07
N GLY A 292 7.36 11.12 14.14
CA GLY A 292 6.32 10.09 14.25
C GLY A 292 6.93 8.71 14.47
N ALA A 293 7.24 8.36 15.73
CA ALA A 293 7.78 7.05 16.09
C ALA A 293 6.70 5.95 16.17
N GLY A 294 5.77 5.92 15.20
CA GLY A 294 4.66 4.96 15.03
C GLY A 294 5.05 3.67 14.31
N THR A 295 4.07 2.90 13.81
CA THR A 295 4.32 1.70 12.96
C THR A 295 5.12 2.06 11.73
N ALA A 296 4.65 3.06 10.96
CA ALA A 296 5.31 3.54 9.76
C ALA A 296 6.71 4.07 10.04
N GLY A 297 6.88 4.93 11.05
CA GLY A 297 8.20 5.49 11.39
C GLY A 297 9.23 4.44 11.81
N ILE A 298 8.80 3.41 12.56
CA ILE A 298 9.67 2.28 12.90
C ILE A 298 9.97 1.41 11.67
N GLY A 299 8.98 1.13 10.81
CA GLY A 299 9.18 0.39 9.56
C GLY A 299 10.16 1.08 8.62
N ILE A 300 10.03 2.40 8.46
CA ILE A 300 10.95 3.25 7.69
C ILE A 300 12.37 3.16 8.26
N ALA A 301 12.53 3.27 9.58
CA ALA A 301 13.83 3.17 10.22
C ALA A 301 14.45 1.78 10.02
N ASP A 302 13.67 0.71 10.23
CA ASP A 302 14.12 -0.68 10.07
C ASP A 302 14.57 -0.96 8.62
N GLN A 303 13.82 -0.49 7.60
CA GLN A 303 14.18 -0.67 6.19
C GLN A 303 15.40 0.14 5.77
N LEU A 304 15.52 1.41 6.20
CA LEU A 304 16.71 2.22 5.91
C LEU A 304 17.97 1.66 6.62
N VAL A 305 17.83 1.11 7.83
CA VAL A 305 18.93 0.41 8.51
C VAL A 305 19.33 -0.84 7.73
N ALA A 306 18.36 -1.65 7.30
CA ALA A 306 18.63 -2.84 6.50
C ALA A 306 19.38 -2.49 5.20
N GLU A 307 18.95 -1.44 4.50
CA GLU A 307 19.62 -0.92 3.31
C GLU A 307 21.07 -0.49 3.58
N MET A 308 21.31 0.30 4.63
CA MET A 308 22.67 0.74 4.99
C MET A 308 23.60 -0.43 5.35
N VAL A 309 23.06 -1.47 6.00
CA VAL A 309 23.83 -2.66 6.38
C VAL A 309 24.15 -3.52 5.16
N ALA A 310 23.15 -3.80 4.34
CA ALA A 310 23.27 -4.71 3.20
C ALA A 310 24.08 -4.10 2.04
N ASN A 311 23.88 -2.81 1.76
CA ASN A 311 24.39 -2.17 0.54
C ASN A 311 25.46 -1.09 0.79
N GLU A 312 25.62 -0.61 2.03
CA GLU A 312 26.63 0.41 2.35
C GLU A 312 27.66 -0.03 3.43
N GLY A 313 27.59 -1.28 3.89
CA GLY A 313 28.64 -1.90 4.72
C GLY A 313 28.70 -1.44 6.17
N LEU A 314 27.64 -0.81 6.68
CA LEU A 314 27.55 -0.42 8.10
C LEU A 314 27.19 -1.63 8.97
N THR A 315 27.61 -1.62 10.24
CA THR A 315 26.99 -2.50 11.24
C THR A 315 25.59 -2.00 11.60
N ALA A 316 24.75 -2.86 12.14
CA ALA A 316 23.40 -2.47 12.58
C ALA A 316 23.43 -1.33 13.61
N GLU A 317 24.42 -1.32 14.51
CA GLU A 317 24.61 -0.26 15.50
C GLU A 317 25.01 1.06 14.85
N GLN A 318 25.93 1.03 13.88
CA GLN A 318 26.35 2.22 13.13
C GLN A 318 25.21 2.81 12.32
N ALA A 319 24.42 1.97 11.66
CA ALA A 319 23.24 2.37 10.91
C ALA A 319 22.19 2.99 11.84
N LYS A 320 21.81 2.31 12.93
CA LYS A 320 20.87 2.83 13.93
C LYS A 320 21.32 4.16 14.55
N ALA A 321 22.63 4.37 14.72
CA ALA A 321 23.17 5.62 15.26
C ALA A 321 22.90 6.85 14.37
N ARG A 322 22.51 6.66 13.09
CA ARG A 322 22.10 7.74 12.17
C ARG A 322 20.70 8.29 12.43
N PHE A 323 19.87 7.58 13.22
CA PHE A 323 18.44 7.87 13.38
C PHE A 323 18.12 8.56 14.70
N TYR A 324 17.17 9.49 14.61
CA TYR A 324 16.61 10.26 15.72
C TYR A 324 15.08 10.28 15.57
N LEU A 325 14.40 9.41 16.31
CA LEU A 325 12.94 9.28 16.23
C LEU A 325 12.27 10.24 17.22
N VAL A 326 11.18 10.87 16.78
CA VAL A 326 10.42 11.84 17.57
C VAL A 326 9.00 11.33 17.79
N ASP A 327 8.52 11.42 19.01
CA ASP A 327 7.13 11.12 19.40
C ASP A 327 6.57 12.25 20.28
N ARG A 328 5.36 12.08 20.82
CA ARG A 328 4.66 13.09 21.65
C ARG A 328 5.53 13.75 22.73
N PRO A 329 6.42 13.05 23.45
CA PRO A 329 7.29 13.67 24.46
C PRO A 329 8.50 14.45 23.90
N GLY A 330 8.75 14.37 22.60
CA GLY A 330 9.97 14.85 21.95
C GLY A 330 10.82 13.70 21.40
N LEU A 331 12.14 13.85 21.46
CA LEU A 331 13.07 12.79 21.03
C LEU A 331 12.85 11.52 21.86
N VAL A 332 12.78 10.37 21.19
CA VAL A 332 12.66 9.06 21.86
C VAL A 332 13.98 8.73 22.54
N THR A 333 13.98 8.75 23.88
CA THR A 333 15.14 8.43 24.73
C THR A 333 14.88 7.22 25.62
N SER A 334 15.95 6.55 26.04
CA SER A 334 15.88 5.29 26.81
C SER A 334 15.22 5.41 28.18
N ASP A 335 15.09 6.62 28.74
CA ASP A 335 14.44 6.91 30.02
C ASP A 335 12.92 7.13 29.92
N LEU A 336 12.36 7.17 28.71
CA LEU A 336 10.91 7.34 28.55
C LEU A 336 10.14 6.10 29.04
N PRO A 337 9.02 6.29 29.76
CA PRO A 337 8.19 5.17 30.18
C PRO A 337 7.46 4.55 28.98
N ASN A 338 7.10 3.27 29.08
CA ASN A 338 6.20 2.58 28.15
C ASN A 338 6.63 2.58 26.67
N LEU A 339 7.93 2.61 26.39
CA LEU A 339 8.41 2.47 25.01
C LEU A 339 7.95 1.14 24.40
N THR A 340 7.44 1.20 23.17
CA THR A 340 7.16 0.01 22.37
C THR A 340 8.45 -0.76 22.06
N SER A 341 8.33 -2.04 21.69
CA SER A 341 9.48 -2.85 21.26
C SER A 341 10.26 -2.19 20.11
N GLY A 342 9.54 -1.60 19.15
CA GLY A 342 10.12 -0.83 18.05
C GLY A 342 10.88 0.42 18.53
N GLN A 343 10.25 1.24 19.38
CA GLN A 343 10.87 2.47 19.88
C GLN A 343 12.17 2.19 20.66
N LYS A 344 12.21 1.11 21.43
CA LYS A 344 13.42 0.68 22.15
C LYS A 344 14.62 0.44 21.22
N LYS A 345 14.41 0.02 19.97
CA LYS A 345 15.49 -0.20 18.99
C LYS A 345 16.26 1.08 18.64
N TYR A 346 15.60 2.24 18.74
CA TYR A 346 16.10 3.55 18.28
C TYR A 346 16.18 4.59 19.39
N ALA A 347 15.86 4.21 20.63
CA ALA A 347 15.90 5.10 21.77
C ALA A 347 17.34 5.59 22.00
N ARG A 348 17.52 6.91 22.05
CA ARG A 348 18.84 7.52 22.29
C ARG A 348 19.17 7.55 23.77
N ASP A 349 20.45 7.44 24.10
CA ASP A 349 20.89 7.61 25.48
C ASP A 349 20.76 9.08 25.88
N THR A 350 20.18 9.35 27.04
CA THR A 350 20.04 10.72 27.55
C THR A 350 21.40 11.43 27.76
N THR A 351 22.47 10.67 27.99
CA THR A 351 23.83 11.19 28.20
C THR A 351 24.46 11.75 26.92
N ASP A 352 23.91 11.41 25.74
CA ASP A 352 24.32 11.98 24.45
C ASP A 352 23.94 13.47 24.34
N PHE A 353 23.03 13.96 25.21
CA PHE A 353 22.45 15.29 25.12
C PHE A 353 22.63 16.11 26.39
N ALA A 354 23.16 17.33 26.26
CA ALA A 354 23.30 18.26 27.38
C ALA A 354 21.95 18.68 28.00
N LYS A 355 20.85 18.56 27.27
CA LYS A 355 19.48 18.85 27.71
C LYS A 355 18.48 17.96 26.99
N LYS A 356 17.34 17.69 27.62
CA LYS A 356 16.23 16.97 26.98
C LYS A 356 15.73 17.76 25.77
N LEU A 357 15.59 17.08 24.63
CA LEU A 357 15.12 17.65 23.38
C LEU A 357 13.62 17.36 23.22
N THR A 358 12.78 18.32 23.61
CA THR A 358 11.32 18.13 23.77
C THR A 358 10.49 18.61 22.58
N ASN A 359 11.09 19.28 21.59
CA ASN A 359 10.39 19.75 20.40
C ASN A 359 11.27 19.62 19.15
N LEU A 360 10.63 19.58 17.98
CA LEU A 360 11.29 19.32 16.71
C LEU A 360 12.35 20.38 16.35
N LEU A 361 12.10 21.66 16.65
CA LEU A 361 13.08 22.72 16.40
C LEU A 361 14.38 22.51 17.17
N ALA A 362 14.30 22.21 18.47
CA ALA A 362 15.47 21.92 19.30
C ALA A 362 16.24 20.68 18.82
N ILE A 363 15.51 19.67 18.33
CA ILE A 363 16.10 18.47 17.73
C ILE A 363 16.83 18.82 16.44
N VAL A 364 16.22 19.59 15.54
CA VAL A 364 16.84 20.02 14.27
C VAL A 364 18.08 20.87 14.50
N GLN A 365 18.05 21.81 15.45
CA GLN A 365 19.21 22.62 15.83
C GLN A 365 20.39 21.78 16.33
N HIS A 366 20.09 20.71 17.09
CA HIS A 366 21.11 19.83 17.67
C HIS A 366 21.64 18.83 16.64
N VAL A 367 20.76 18.05 16.02
CA VAL A 367 21.08 16.95 15.11
C VAL A 367 21.60 17.46 13.77
N LYS A 368 21.12 18.63 13.31
CA LYS A 368 21.38 19.18 11.97
C LYS A 368 21.09 18.12 10.90
N PRO A 369 19.85 17.60 10.85
CA PRO A 369 19.50 16.48 9.99
C PRO A 369 19.71 16.84 8.52
N THR A 370 20.15 15.86 7.75
CA THR A 370 20.21 15.94 6.29
C THR A 370 18.92 15.43 5.65
N MET A 371 18.17 14.61 6.39
CA MET A 371 16.87 14.09 6.01
C MET A 371 15.87 14.21 7.15
N LEU A 372 14.69 14.77 6.86
CA LEU A 372 13.58 14.93 7.78
C LEU A 372 12.35 14.23 7.20
N ILE A 373 11.87 13.19 7.87
CA ILE A 373 10.76 12.34 7.41
C ILE A 373 9.58 12.51 8.37
N GLY A 374 8.38 12.78 7.86
CA GLY A 374 7.16 12.99 8.63
C GLY A 374 6.18 11.85 8.42
N CYS A 375 5.76 11.21 9.50
CA CYS A 375 4.73 10.16 9.51
C CYS A 375 3.92 10.21 10.81
N SER A 376 3.60 11.44 11.25
CA SER A 376 2.99 11.74 12.54
C SER A 376 1.49 12.02 12.47
N GLY A 377 0.98 12.41 11.29
CA GLY A 377 -0.35 12.96 11.11
C GLY A 377 -0.55 14.39 11.63
N VAL A 378 0.51 15.08 12.08
CA VAL A 378 0.41 16.42 12.66
C VAL A 378 0.68 17.49 11.60
N THR A 379 -0.40 18.11 11.13
CA THR A 379 -0.37 19.19 10.13
C THR A 379 0.50 20.36 10.57
N GLY A 380 1.36 20.85 9.68
CA GLY A 380 2.20 22.04 9.92
C GLY A 380 3.36 21.82 10.89
N ALA A 381 3.65 20.57 11.29
CA ALA A 381 4.76 20.26 12.17
C ALA A 381 6.13 20.64 11.58
N PHE A 382 6.27 20.62 10.24
CA PHE A 382 7.46 21.11 9.54
C PHE A 382 7.29 22.60 9.24
N SER A 383 7.32 23.42 10.27
CA SER A 383 7.15 24.87 10.15
C SER A 383 8.29 25.54 9.36
N GLU A 384 8.04 26.75 8.86
CA GLU A 384 9.05 27.56 8.16
C GLU A 384 10.33 27.70 8.99
N GLU A 385 10.21 27.97 10.29
CA GLU A 385 11.35 28.11 11.19
C GLU A 385 12.23 26.85 11.23
N ILE A 386 11.60 25.67 11.33
CA ILE A 386 12.29 24.38 11.37
C ILE A 386 12.99 24.09 10.04
N VAL A 387 12.29 24.34 8.92
CA VAL A 387 12.80 24.07 7.57
C VAL A 387 13.94 25.02 7.22
N LEU A 388 13.83 26.30 7.58
CA LEU A 388 14.91 27.28 7.41
C LEU A 388 16.11 26.93 8.29
N GLU A 389 15.90 26.49 9.53
CA GLU A 389 16.99 26.06 10.41
C GLU A 389 17.74 24.86 9.82
N MET A 390 17.03 23.84 9.33
CA MET A 390 17.65 22.71 8.62
C MET A 390 18.45 23.18 7.39
N SER A 391 17.87 24.08 6.59
CA SER A 391 18.48 24.61 5.36
C SER A 391 19.72 25.48 5.58
N ARG A 392 19.98 25.94 6.82
CA ARG A 392 21.23 26.65 7.16
C ARG A 392 22.44 25.72 7.19
N HIS A 393 22.24 24.46 7.55
CA HIS A 393 23.33 23.50 7.77
C HIS A 393 23.50 22.51 6.61
N VAL A 394 22.51 22.41 5.71
CA VAL A 394 22.48 21.40 4.64
C VAL A 394 22.19 22.05 3.28
N LYS A 395 23.03 21.75 2.28
CA LYS A 395 22.93 22.36 0.94
C LYS A 395 21.65 21.94 0.18
N ARG A 396 21.29 20.67 0.28
CA ARG A 396 20.11 20.04 -0.36
C ARG A 396 19.35 19.23 0.70
N PRO A 397 18.55 19.86 1.56
CA PRO A 397 17.84 19.14 2.62
C PRO A 397 16.77 18.22 2.02
N ALA A 398 16.76 16.94 2.39
CA ALA A 398 15.69 16.03 2.03
C ALA A 398 14.55 16.14 3.05
N ILE A 399 13.36 16.54 2.60
CA ILE A 399 12.20 16.76 3.48
C ILE A 399 11.01 15.99 2.92
N LEU A 400 10.55 14.99 3.67
CA LEU A 400 9.57 14.01 3.23
C LEU A 400 8.32 14.08 4.14
N PRO A 401 7.33 14.96 3.88
CA PRO A 401 6.05 14.95 4.59
C PRO A 401 5.14 13.83 4.05
N LEU A 402 5.10 12.68 4.74
CA LEU A 402 4.46 11.46 4.25
C LEU A 402 3.07 11.20 4.82
N SER A 403 2.61 12.00 5.78
CA SER A 403 1.31 11.77 6.41
C SER A 403 0.14 11.95 5.42
N ASN A 404 -0.79 10.98 5.46
CA ASN A 404 -1.95 10.91 4.58
C ASN A 404 -3.26 10.99 5.39
N PRO A 405 -4.35 11.57 4.85
CA PRO A 405 -4.44 12.30 3.56
C PRO A 405 -3.79 13.70 3.64
N THR A 406 -3.76 14.46 2.52
CA THR A 406 -3.09 15.77 2.38
C THR A 406 -3.31 16.74 3.56
N LYS A 407 -4.50 16.76 4.17
CA LYS A 407 -4.81 17.61 5.33
C LYS A 407 -3.97 17.30 6.58
N LEU A 408 -3.36 16.12 6.66
CA LEU A 408 -2.49 15.66 7.76
C LEU A 408 -0.99 15.80 7.45
N ALA A 409 -0.63 16.27 6.25
CA ALA A 409 0.77 16.40 5.86
C ALA A 409 1.52 17.42 6.74
N GLU A 410 2.76 17.11 7.12
CA GLU A 410 3.57 17.94 8.01
C GLU A 410 3.91 19.32 7.43
N ALA A 411 3.98 19.43 6.10
CA ALA A 411 4.09 20.67 5.34
C ALA A 411 3.66 20.43 3.88
N THR A 412 3.32 21.50 3.16
CA THR A 412 3.04 21.42 1.72
C THR A 412 4.33 21.48 0.90
N ALA A 413 4.34 20.87 -0.28
CA ALA A 413 5.49 20.96 -1.17
C ALA A 413 5.75 22.42 -1.63
N HIS A 414 4.69 23.21 -1.83
CA HIS A 414 4.79 24.62 -2.17
C HIS A 414 5.58 25.41 -1.12
N ASP A 415 5.24 25.21 0.15
CA ASP A 415 5.92 25.87 1.27
C ASP A 415 7.40 25.45 1.34
N LEU A 416 7.68 24.15 1.27
CA LEU A 416 9.04 23.62 1.35
C LEU A 416 9.94 24.14 0.23
N ILE A 417 9.45 24.19 -1.01
CA ILE A 417 10.19 24.74 -2.13
C ILE A 417 10.42 26.24 -1.95
N THR A 418 9.39 26.99 -1.54
CA THR A 418 9.46 28.44 -1.37
C THR A 418 10.42 28.85 -0.24
N TRP A 419 10.25 28.29 0.97
CA TRP A 419 11.08 28.60 2.14
C TRP A 419 12.55 28.28 1.90
N THR A 420 12.82 27.16 1.22
CA THR A 420 14.20 26.73 0.95
C THR A 420 14.80 27.34 -0.32
N LYS A 421 14.05 28.18 -1.04
CA LYS A 421 14.44 28.76 -2.33
C LYS A 421 14.85 27.69 -3.34
N GLY A 422 14.03 26.65 -3.48
CA GLY A 422 14.25 25.53 -4.40
C GLY A 422 15.36 24.55 -4.00
N LYS A 423 15.90 24.65 -2.77
CA LYS A 423 16.97 23.77 -2.28
C LYS A 423 16.46 22.41 -1.80
N ALA A 424 15.25 22.35 -1.25
CA ALA A 424 14.71 21.12 -0.69
C ALA A 424 14.51 20.04 -1.76
N LEU A 425 14.80 18.80 -1.38
CA LEU A 425 14.43 17.59 -2.10
C LEU A 425 13.15 17.07 -1.44
N VAL A 426 12.02 17.20 -2.13
CA VAL A 426 10.69 16.98 -1.54
C VAL A 426 10.03 15.74 -2.14
N VAL A 427 9.57 14.85 -1.28
CA VAL A 427 8.69 13.72 -1.61
C VAL A 427 7.53 13.71 -0.64
N THR A 428 6.30 13.66 -1.15
CA THR A 428 5.08 13.73 -0.33
C THR A 428 4.42 12.36 -0.22
N GLY A 429 3.63 12.13 0.83
CA GLY A 429 2.80 10.92 0.95
C GLY A 429 1.55 10.95 0.08
N SER A 430 0.95 12.15 -0.06
CA SER A 430 -0.23 12.42 -0.88
C SER A 430 0.14 13.14 -2.19
N PRO A 431 -0.72 13.10 -3.22
CA PRO A 431 -0.50 13.86 -4.45
C PRO A 431 -0.31 15.35 -4.18
N SER A 432 0.59 15.98 -4.95
CA SER A 432 0.85 17.42 -4.92
C SER A 432 0.91 17.95 -6.34
N GLU A 433 0.30 19.11 -6.55
CA GLU A 433 0.47 19.86 -7.79
C GLU A 433 1.95 20.26 -7.97
N PRO A 434 2.42 20.40 -9.23
CA PRO A 434 3.73 20.97 -9.51
C PRO A 434 3.86 22.40 -8.94
N VAL A 435 5.05 22.74 -8.45
CA VAL A 435 5.33 24.06 -7.86
C VAL A 435 6.14 24.90 -8.83
N LEU A 436 5.60 26.04 -9.27
CA LEU A 436 6.36 27.03 -10.04
C LEU A 436 7.14 27.93 -9.09
N PHE A 437 8.47 27.94 -9.20
CA PHE A 437 9.35 28.78 -8.39
C PHE A 437 10.57 29.21 -9.19
N ASP A 438 10.87 30.52 -9.18
CA ASP A 438 12.05 31.12 -9.82
C ASP A 438 12.26 30.69 -11.30
N GLY A 439 11.16 30.64 -12.07
CA GLY A 439 11.20 30.25 -13.49
C GLY A 439 11.32 28.75 -13.76
N HIS A 440 11.34 27.91 -12.72
CA HIS A 440 11.39 26.45 -12.82
C HIS A 440 10.11 25.79 -12.28
N THR A 441 9.70 24.69 -12.91
CA THR A 441 8.59 23.85 -12.43
C THR A 441 9.16 22.66 -11.67
N TYR A 442 8.77 22.53 -10.40
CA TYR A 442 9.14 21.42 -9.53
C TYR A 442 8.03 20.38 -9.52
N PHE A 443 8.29 19.23 -10.12
CA PHE A 443 7.42 18.07 -10.06
C PHE A 443 7.68 17.31 -8.76
N ILE A 444 6.62 17.05 -7.99
CA ILE A 444 6.74 16.47 -6.65
C ILE A 444 6.43 14.98 -6.73
N GLY A 445 7.41 14.16 -6.37
CA GLY A 445 7.24 12.72 -6.29
C GLY A 445 6.32 12.35 -5.12
N GLN A 446 5.45 11.36 -5.34
CA GLN A 446 4.63 10.77 -4.28
C GLN A 446 5.24 9.44 -3.84
N ALA A 447 5.48 9.26 -2.54
CA ALA A 447 5.81 7.97 -1.95
C ALA A 447 4.55 7.10 -1.85
N ASN A 448 4.00 6.72 -3.00
CA ASN A 448 2.78 5.93 -3.10
C ASN A 448 3.13 4.44 -3.10
N ASN A 449 2.68 3.70 -2.08
CA ASN A 449 2.94 2.26 -1.98
C ASN A 449 2.48 1.46 -3.21
N ALA A 450 1.51 1.97 -3.99
CA ALA A 450 1.08 1.36 -5.24
C ALA A 450 2.21 1.21 -6.28
N LEU A 451 3.28 1.99 -6.19
CA LEU A 451 4.46 1.84 -7.05
C LEU A 451 5.32 0.62 -6.69
N LEU A 452 5.08 -0.03 -5.53
CA LEU A 452 5.97 -1.04 -4.97
C LEU A 452 5.26 -2.37 -4.70
N TYR A 453 4.22 -2.37 -3.86
CA TYR A 453 3.60 -3.62 -3.41
C TYR A 453 3.00 -4.46 -4.55
N PRO A 454 2.44 -3.88 -5.65
CA PRO A 454 1.91 -4.68 -6.75
C PRO A 454 2.99 -5.52 -7.40
N GLY A 455 4.14 -4.90 -7.70
CA GLY A 455 5.26 -5.57 -8.32
C GLY A 455 5.89 -6.62 -7.41
N LEU A 456 6.05 -6.30 -6.11
CA LEU A 456 6.55 -7.20 -5.07
C LEU A 456 5.66 -8.45 -4.94
N GLY A 457 4.35 -8.26 -4.80
CA GLY A 457 3.42 -9.37 -4.63
C GLY A 457 3.31 -10.23 -5.90
N LEU A 458 3.30 -9.63 -7.09
CA LEU A 458 3.33 -10.39 -8.34
C LEU A 458 4.61 -11.22 -8.46
N ALA A 459 5.78 -10.68 -8.10
CA ALA A 459 7.03 -11.44 -8.12
C ALA A 459 7.01 -12.64 -7.17
N ALA A 460 6.48 -12.45 -5.96
CA ALA A 460 6.30 -13.53 -4.99
C ALA A 460 5.34 -14.62 -5.50
N VAL A 461 4.27 -14.23 -6.22
CA VAL A 461 3.36 -15.16 -6.89
C VAL A 461 4.06 -15.93 -8.02
N ILE A 462 4.76 -15.24 -8.92
CA ILE A 462 5.45 -15.84 -10.08
C ILE A 462 6.47 -16.89 -9.61
N THR A 463 7.25 -16.56 -8.59
CA THR A 463 8.34 -17.40 -8.08
C THR A 463 7.86 -18.49 -7.13
N GLU A 464 6.59 -18.45 -6.71
CA GLU A 464 6.08 -19.21 -5.57
C GLU A 464 7.04 -19.08 -4.37
N ALA A 465 7.42 -17.83 -4.04
CA ALA A 465 8.44 -17.53 -3.04
C ALA A 465 8.14 -18.19 -1.70
N ARG A 466 9.18 -18.66 -1.00
CA ARG A 466 9.03 -19.24 0.34
C ARG A 466 8.71 -18.18 1.39
N GLU A 467 9.34 -17.02 1.29
CA GLU A 467 9.26 -15.89 2.22
C GLU A 467 9.58 -14.58 1.47
N ILE A 468 9.22 -13.43 2.05
CA ILE A 468 9.61 -12.10 1.55
C ILE A 468 10.70 -11.56 2.48
N THR A 469 11.90 -11.34 1.93
CA THR A 469 13.08 -10.89 2.70
C THR A 469 13.34 -9.39 2.54
N ASP A 470 14.18 -8.85 3.43
CA ASP A 470 14.61 -7.44 3.33
C ASP A 470 15.43 -7.20 2.05
N ASP A 471 16.18 -8.18 1.55
CA ASP A 471 16.87 -8.09 0.24
C ASP A 471 15.90 -7.97 -0.95
N MET A 472 14.75 -8.65 -0.89
CA MET A 472 13.71 -8.53 -1.91
C MET A 472 13.04 -7.15 -1.85
N LEU A 473 12.80 -6.61 -0.65
CA LEU A 473 12.29 -5.25 -0.45
C LEU A 473 13.28 -4.19 -0.92
N ALA A 474 14.58 -4.39 -0.67
CA ALA A 474 15.63 -3.54 -1.19
C ALA A 474 15.63 -3.56 -2.73
N ALA A 475 15.60 -4.75 -3.35
CA ALA A 475 15.53 -4.86 -4.82
C ALA A 475 14.31 -4.11 -5.41
N ALA A 476 13.14 -4.22 -4.77
CA ALA A 476 11.96 -3.44 -5.15
C ALA A 476 12.20 -1.92 -5.02
N SER A 477 12.79 -1.48 -3.91
CA SER A 477 13.09 -0.06 -3.64
C SER A 477 14.05 0.53 -4.68
N HIS A 478 15.11 -0.20 -5.00
CA HIS A 478 16.10 0.18 -6.02
C HIS A 478 15.47 0.26 -7.41
N ALA A 479 14.57 -0.68 -7.76
CA ALA A 479 13.85 -0.65 -9.02
C ALA A 479 12.98 0.61 -9.14
N VAL A 480 12.25 0.99 -8.09
CA VAL A 480 11.46 2.24 -8.11
C VAL A 480 12.35 3.48 -8.19
N ALA A 481 13.42 3.53 -7.39
CA ALA A 481 14.33 4.68 -7.37
C ALA A 481 14.98 4.93 -8.74
N THR A 482 15.34 3.87 -9.46
CA THR A 482 16.06 3.96 -10.74
C THR A 482 15.18 4.20 -11.96
N GLN A 483 13.85 4.08 -11.84
CA GLN A 483 12.91 4.42 -12.93
C GLN A 483 13.02 5.87 -13.37
N VAL A 484 13.24 6.80 -12.44
CA VAL A 484 13.57 8.18 -12.80
C VAL A 484 15.07 8.26 -13.09
N GLN A 485 15.41 8.35 -14.37
CA GLN A 485 16.79 8.32 -14.86
C GLN A 485 17.49 9.68 -14.76
N ASP A 486 16.80 10.79 -15.11
CA ASP A 486 17.37 12.13 -15.00
C ASP A 486 16.80 12.90 -13.81
N VAL A 487 17.57 12.91 -12.71
CA VAL A 487 17.33 13.72 -11.52
C VAL A 487 18.26 14.95 -11.44
N SER A 488 19.03 15.22 -12.51
CA SER A 488 19.98 16.33 -12.57
C SER A 488 19.32 17.66 -12.98
N THR A 489 18.20 17.58 -13.70
CA THR A 489 17.38 18.72 -14.08
C THR A 489 16.72 19.35 -12.85
N ILE A 490 16.82 20.69 -12.71
CA ILE A 490 16.17 21.44 -11.64
C ILE A 490 14.65 21.21 -11.74
N GLY A 491 14.05 20.75 -10.64
CA GLY A 491 12.61 20.51 -10.55
C GLY A 491 12.16 19.14 -11.05
N ALA A 492 13.07 18.26 -11.47
CA ALA A 492 12.72 16.87 -11.77
C ALA A 492 12.14 16.16 -10.53
N ALA A 493 11.14 15.29 -10.75
CA ALA A 493 10.58 14.46 -9.69
C ALA A 493 11.61 13.44 -9.19
N LEU A 494 11.54 13.09 -7.90
CA LEU A 494 12.43 12.10 -7.29
C LEU A 494 11.92 10.66 -7.41
N LEU A 495 10.61 10.51 -7.64
CA LEU A 495 9.92 9.23 -7.81
C LEU A 495 9.09 9.24 -9.08
N PRO A 496 8.87 8.07 -9.72
CA PRO A 496 8.07 8.00 -10.93
C PRO A 496 6.61 8.41 -10.65
N PRO A 497 5.94 9.07 -11.61
CA PRO A 497 4.54 9.43 -11.46
C PRO A 497 3.63 8.19 -11.55
N VAL A 498 2.42 8.28 -10.99
CA VAL A 498 1.40 7.22 -11.10
C VAL A 498 1.03 6.91 -12.57
N ALA A 499 1.25 7.85 -13.49
CA ALA A 499 1.04 7.62 -14.92
C ALA A 499 1.91 6.47 -15.49
N THR A 500 3.07 6.17 -14.88
CA THR A 500 3.96 5.07 -15.27
C THR A 500 3.83 3.86 -14.34
N LEU A 501 2.72 3.74 -13.61
CA LEU A 501 2.51 2.71 -12.58
C LEU A 501 2.75 1.28 -13.09
N ARG A 502 2.35 0.97 -14.33
CA ARG A 502 2.55 -0.37 -14.93
C ARG A 502 4.01 -0.65 -15.27
N ASP A 503 4.72 0.35 -15.82
CA ASP A 503 6.15 0.22 -16.13
C ASP A 503 6.97 0.07 -14.85
N THR A 504 6.64 0.87 -13.82
CA THR A 504 7.26 0.75 -12.50
C THR A 504 6.98 -0.62 -11.88
N SER A 505 5.74 -1.10 -11.93
CA SER A 505 5.38 -2.42 -11.40
C SER A 505 6.11 -3.55 -12.12
N HIS A 506 6.23 -3.47 -13.44
CA HIS A 506 7.01 -4.43 -14.24
C HIS A 506 8.47 -4.47 -13.81
N ALA A 507 9.11 -3.31 -13.68
CA ALA A 507 10.50 -3.21 -13.26
C ALA A 507 10.72 -3.74 -11.83
N VAL A 508 9.80 -3.41 -10.91
CA VAL A 508 9.81 -3.96 -9.55
C VAL A 508 9.65 -5.48 -9.58
N THR A 509 8.69 -6.00 -10.33
CA THR A 509 8.48 -7.45 -10.44
C THR A 509 9.73 -8.14 -10.96
N LEU A 510 10.34 -7.64 -12.04
CA LEU A 510 11.56 -8.23 -12.60
C LEU A 510 12.70 -8.26 -11.58
N ALA A 511 13.00 -7.12 -10.95
CA ALA A 511 14.07 -7.03 -9.96
C ALA A 511 13.87 -7.98 -8.77
N VAL A 512 12.62 -8.11 -8.30
CA VAL A 512 12.29 -9.01 -7.18
C VAL A 512 12.34 -10.47 -7.62
N VAL A 513 11.89 -10.83 -8.84
CA VAL A 513 12.01 -12.20 -9.38
C VAL A 513 13.48 -12.60 -9.44
N GLU A 514 14.34 -11.75 -10.01
CA GLU A 514 15.78 -11.98 -10.11
C GLU A 514 16.41 -12.16 -8.72
N LYS A 515 16.08 -11.27 -7.77
CA LYS A 515 16.57 -11.38 -6.40
C LYS A 515 16.09 -12.65 -5.70
N THR A 516 14.85 -13.06 -5.92
CA THR A 516 14.29 -14.29 -5.34
C THR A 516 15.04 -15.54 -5.84
N ILE A 517 15.41 -15.56 -7.13
CA ILE A 517 16.19 -16.64 -7.74
C ILE A 517 17.62 -16.65 -7.20
N GLU A 518 18.27 -15.49 -7.10
CA GLU A 518 19.61 -15.33 -6.53
C GLU A 518 19.68 -15.90 -5.10
N LEU A 519 18.69 -15.59 -4.27
CA LEU A 519 18.57 -16.06 -2.89
C LEU A 519 18.10 -17.52 -2.79
N ARG A 520 17.74 -18.17 -3.90
CA ARG A 520 17.20 -19.54 -3.98
C ARG A 520 15.94 -19.71 -3.12
N LEU A 521 15.07 -18.70 -3.12
CA LEU A 521 13.81 -18.68 -2.38
C LEU A 521 12.60 -19.04 -3.23
N ASN A 522 12.77 -19.14 -4.55
CA ASN A 522 11.73 -19.56 -5.49
C ASN A 522 11.47 -21.08 -5.39
N LYS A 523 10.19 -21.48 -5.32
CA LYS A 523 9.78 -22.89 -5.41
C LYS A 523 9.51 -23.31 -6.86
N ARG A 524 9.11 -22.36 -7.72
CA ARG A 524 8.94 -22.57 -9.16
C ARG A 524 10.30 -22.42 -9.85
N ALA A 525 10.67 -23.37 -10.71
CA ALA A 525 11.84 -23.23 -11.57
C ALA A 525 11.59 -22.15 -12.63
N ILE A 526 12.50 -21.18 -12.75
CA ILE A 526 12.42 -20.06 -13.70
C ILE A 526 13.78 -19.98 -14.41
N SER A 527 13.79 -20.22 -15.71
CA SER A 527 15.00 -20.12 -16.55
C SER A 527 15.22 -18.72 -17.10
N ASN A 528 14.14 -17.98 -17.35
CA ASN A 528 14.16 -16.63 -17.90
C ASN A 528 13.23 -15.72 -17.07
N PRO A 529 13.78 -14.88 -16.16
CA PRO A 529 13.00 -14.00 -15.31
C PRO A 529 12.06 -13.08 -16.11
N LEU A 530 12.56 -12.43 -17.17
CA LEU A 530 11.79 -11.47 -17.96
C LEU A 530 10.60 -12.12 -18.67
N GLU A 531 10.81 -13.30 -19.26
CA GLU A 531 9.73 -14.07 -19.90
C GLU A 531 8.69 -14.51 -18.88
N ALA A 532 9.10 -15.02 -17.71
CA ALA A 532 8.18 -15.40 -16.64
C ALA A 532 7.34 -14.22 -16.12
N VAL A 533 7.91 -13.01 -16.09
CA VAL A 533 7.16 -11.78 -15.77
C VAL A 533 6.16 -11.46 -16.86
N ASN A 534 6.59 -11.40 -18.13
CA ASN A 534 5.72 -11.02 -19.24
C ASN A 534 4.54 -11.98 -19.43
N GLU A 535 4.74 -13.29 -19.25
CA GLU A 535 3.68 -14.30 -19.34
C GLU A 535 2.68 -14.24 -18.19
N ALA A 536 3.08 -13.71 -17.03
CA ALA A 536 2.22 -13.65 -15.85
C ALA A 536 1.25 -12.46 -15.88
N ILE A 537 1.46 -11.49 -16.78
CA ILE A 537 0.65 -10.27 -16.85
C ILE A 537 -0.71 -10.59 -17.47
N TRP A 538 -1.75 -10.46 -16.65
CA TRP A 538 -3.13 -10.50 -17.08
C TRP A 538 -3.51 -9.23 -17.85
N LEU A 539 -4.29 -9.40 -18.92
CA LEU A 539 -4.85 -8.32 -19.73
C LEU A 539 -6.38 -8.36 -19.68
N PRO A 540 -7.06 -7.21 -19.63
CA PRO A 540 -8.52 -7.14 -19.60
C PRO A 540 -9.10 -7.44 -20.98
N GLN A 541 -9.22 -8.72 -21.30
CA GLN A 541 -9.85 -9.21 -22.53
C GLN A 541 -10.92 -10.24 -22.19
N TYR A 542 -12.00 -10.27 -22.98
CA TYR A 542 -13.00 -11.31 -22.85
C TYR A 542 -12.42 -12.63 -23.35
N LYS A 543 -12.47 -13.66 -22.49
CA LYS A 543 -12.07 -15.03 -22.86
C LYS A 543 -13.08 -15.57 -23.87
N GLU A 544 -12.63 -16.14 -24.98
CA GLU A 544 -13.51 -16.84 -25.94
C GLU A 544 -14.24 -18.01 -25.30
#